data_AF-E6YNE7-F1
#
_entry.id   AF-E6YNE7-F1
#
_cell.length_a   1.000
_cell.length_b   1.000
_cell.length_c   1.000
_cell.angle_alpha   90.00
_cell.angle_beta   90.00
_cell.angle_gamma   90.00
#
_symmetry.space_group_name_H-M   'P 1'
#
loop_
_entity.id
_entity.type
_entity.pdbx_description
1 polymer ?
#
loop_
_entity_poly.entity_id
_entity_poly.type
_entity_poly.pdbx_seq_one_letter_code
_entity_poly.pdbx_strand_id
1 'polypeptide(L)'
;MLKEFRVLFFNILFFFSAFECAKADFRVCNTTQESVGIAIGYRTVSNWVTEGWWIVPTTECKTLIDGPLASRFYYLYFENTRKKGSGVGKVMMCVQDSQFTIEGIHNCFVRGFQRAEFEEIDTGDQTNWMVQLTDKPVSHDSSVLKPTPISNASPSKAATSVPLFVPSAEPLSSPVSIPVPTLAPSKPSSSS
;
A
#
# COMPACT_ATOMS: atom_id res chain seq x y z
N MET A 1 -11.53 -44.38 52.44
CA MET A 1 -11.25 -44.82 51.06
C MET A 1 -11.85 -43.90 49.97
N LEU A 2 -13.05 -43.30 50.14
CA LEU A 2 -13.70 -42.50 49.08
C LEU A 2 -13.37 -40.98 49.05
N LYS A 3 -12.52 -40.49 49.96
CA LYS A 3 -12.21 -39.05 50.10
C LYS A 3 -10.96 -38.62 49.33
N GLU A 4 -9.98 -39.51 49.20
CA GLU A 4 -8.72 -39.28 48.48
C GLU A 4 -8.91 -39.23 46.94
N PHE A 5 -9.94 -39.90 46.41
CA PHE A 5 -10.21 -39.93 44.98
C PHE A 5 -10.77 -38.60 44.43
N ARG A 6 -11.42 -37.78 45.28
CA ARG A 6 -11.98 -36.48 44.86
C ARG A 6 -10.90 -35.42 44.62
N VAL A 7 -9.75 -35.53 45.27
CA VAL A 7 -8.63 -34.58 45.11
C VAL A 7 -7.84 -34.87 43.84
N LEU A 8 -7.72 -36.14 43.45
CA LEU A 8 -7.04 -36.55 42.22
C LEU A 8 -7.83 -36.18 40.95
N PHE A 9 -9.16 -36.28 40.95
CA PHE A 9 -9.98 -35.91 39.78
C PHE A 9 -10.05 -34.39 39.54
N PHE A 10 -9.97 -33.56 40.59
CA PHE A 10 -9.98 -32.10 40.44
C PHE A 10 -8.67 -31.52 39.87
N ASN A 11 -7.54 -32.23 40.00
CA ASN A 11 -6.25 -31.78 39.48
C ASN A 11 -6.03 -32.18 38.01
N ILE A 12 -6.69 -33.22 37.51
CA ILE A 12 -6.57 -33.67 36.11
C ILE A 12 -7.45 -32.84 35.16
N LEU A 13 -8.55 -32.24 35.66
CA LEU A 13 -9.47 -31.42 34.86
C LEU A 13 -9.00 -29.97 34.65
N PHE A 14 -7.97 -29.51 35.35
CA PHE A 14 -7.43 -28.14 35.21
C PHE A 14 -6.20 -28.05 34.27
N PHE A 15 -5.85 -29.16 33.60
CA PHE A 15 -4.71 -29.24 32.67
C PHE A 15 -5.13 -29.48 31.21
N PHE A 16 -6.36 -29.14 30.83
CA PHE A 16 -6.70 -28.91 29.43
C PHE A 16 -6.18 -27.53 29.02
N SER A 17 -4.86 -27.40 28.91
CA SER A 17 -4.24 -26.27 28.23
C SER A 17 -4.76 -26.27 26.79
N ALA A 18 -5.49 -25.21 26.43
CA ALA A 18 -5.92 -24.98 25.06
C ALA A 18 -4.67 -24.93 24.17
N PHE A 19 -4.45 -25.99 23.40
CA PHE A 19 -3.46 -25.99 22.33
C PHE A 19 -4.00 -25.09 21.22
N GLU A 20 -3.76 -23.79 21.31
CA GLU A 20 -3.96 -22.90 20.19
C GLU A 20 -2.86 -23.19 19.16
N CYS A 21 -3.28 -23.79 18.05
CA CYS A 21 -2.41 -24.00 16.92
C CYS A 21 -1.95 -22.63 16.43
N ALA A 22 -0.64 -22.37 16.47
CA ALA A 22 -0.07 -21.15 15.90
C ALA A 22 -0.43 -21.12 14.41
N LYS A 23 -1.29 -20.17 14.02
CA LYS A 23 -1.65 -19.95 12.62
C LYS A 23 -0.61 -19.08 11.94
N ALA A 24 -0.26 -19.45 10.71
CA ALA A 24 0.76 -18.78 9.93
C ALA A 24 0.15 -17.69 9.04
N ASP A 25 -0.52 -16.71 9.65
CA ASP A 25 -1.37 -15.75 8.95
C ASP A 25 -0.63 -14.48 8.48
N PHE A 26 -1.24 -13.72 7.55
CA PHE A 26 -0.93 -12.30 7.34
C PHE A 26 -1.83 -11.45 8.23
N ARG A 27 -1.25 -10.69 9.16
CA ARG A 27 -1.99 -9.87 10.12
C ARG A 27 -1.64 -8.40 10.03
N VAL A 28 -2.62 -7.54 10.26
CA VAL A 28 -2.38 -6.11 10.49
C VAL A 28 -2.90 -5.73 11.86
N CYS A 29 -2.03 -5.10 12.66
CA CYS A 29 -2.33 -4.59 13.98
C CYS A 29 -2.37 -3.06 13.96
N ASN A 30 -3.49 -2.48 14.38
CA ASN A 30 -3.68 -1.04 14.39
C ASN A 30 -3.41 -0.47 15.77
N THR A 31 -2.30 0.26 15.92
CA THR A 31 -1.96 0.99 17.15
C THR A 31 -2.15 2.50 17.01
N THR A 32 -2.84 2.94 15.95
CA THR A 32 -3.24 4.34 15.76
C THR A 32 -4.47 4.69 16.60
N GLN A 33 -4.80 5.98 16.65
CA GLN A 33 -5.96 6.50 17.37
C GLN A 33 -7.27 6.43 16.55
N GLU A 34 -7.25 5.95 15.31
CA GLU A 34 -8.44 5.86 14.46
C GLU A 34 -8.60 4.48 13.80
N SER A 35 -9.81 4.14 13.39
CA SER A 35 -10.04 2.94 12.57
C SER A 35 -9.43 3.12 11.19
N VAL A 36 -8.82 2.05 10.66
CA VAL A 36 -8.18 2.05 9.34
C VAL A 36 -8.85 1.01 8.45
N GLY A 37 -9.24 1.43 7.24
CA GLY A 37 -9.65 0.56 6.14
C GLY A 37 -8.42 0.04 5.40
N ILE A 38 -8.39 -1.26 5.11
CA ILE A 38 -7.24 -1.93 4.49
C ILE A 38 -7.70 -2.69 3.25
N ALA A 39 -6.88 -2.62 2.20
CA ALA A 39 -6.91 -3.53 1.06
C ALA A 39 -5.54 -4.19 0.90
N ILE A 40 -5.53 -5.42 0.41
CA ILE A 40 -4.32 -6.21 0.14
C ILE A 40 -4.29 -6.66 -1.32
N GLY A 41 -3.11 -6.62 -1.91
CA GLY A 41 -2.81 -7.17 -3.23
C GLY A 41 -1.72 -8.22 -3.15
N TYR A 42 -1.81 -9.24 -3.99
CA TYR A 42 -0.79 -10.29 -4.08
C TYR A 42 -0.77 -10.93 -5.47
N ARG A 43 0.34 -11.59 -5.78
CA ARG A 43 0.47 -12.41 -6.98
C ARG A 43 -0.07 -13.81 -6.73
N THR A 44 -0.82 -14.30 -7.70
CA THR A 44 -1.16 -15.71 -7.86
C THR A 44 -0.26 -16.32 -8.94
N VAL A 45 -0.46 -17.61 -9.24
CA VAL A 45 0.33 -18.34 -10.25
C VAL A 45 0.24 -17.70 -11.64
N SER A 46 -0.92 -17.10 -11.99
CA SER A 46 -1.20 -16.61 -13.33
C SER A 46 -1.59 -15.13 -13.39
N ASN A 47 -1.92 -14.50 -12.26
CA ASN A 47 -2.48 -13.15 -12.25
C ASN A 47 -2.19 -12.40 -10.94
N TRP A 48 -2.62 -11.15 -10.87
CA TRP A 48 -2.71 -10.38 -9.64
C TRP A 48 -4.11 -10.46 -9.06
N VAL A 49 -4.22 -10.43 -7.74
CA VAL A 49 -5.50 -10.30 -7.04
C VAL A 49 -5.40 -9.14 -6.05
N THR A 50 -6.45 -8.35 -5.96
CA THR A 50 -6.66 -7.38 -4.88
C THR A 50 -7.95 -7.67 -4.13
N GLU A 51 -7.90 -7.53 -2.81
CA GLU A 51 -9.03 -7.76 -1.91
C GLU A 51 -9.15 -6.60 -0.92
N GLY A 52 -10.37 -6.36 -0.44
CA GLY A 52 -10.70 -5.32 0.52
C GLY A 52 -12.21 -5.33 0.81
N TRP A 53 -12.77 -4.52 1.70
CA TRP A 53 -12.11 -3.73 2.73
C TRP A 53 -12.16 -4.46 4.05
N TRP A 54 -11.03 -4.55 4.74
CA TRP A 54 -11.02 -4.85 6.16
C TRP A 54 -11.07 -3.54 6.93
N ILE A 55 -11.94 -3.46 7.93
CA ILE A 55 -11.92 -2.38 8.90
C ILE A 55 -11.18 -2.88 10.14
N VAL A 56 -10.06 -2.26 10.45
CA VAL A 56 -9.25 -2.57 11.63
C VAL A 56 -9.48 -1.47 12.69
N PRO A 57 -10.24 -1.77 13.76
CA PRO A 57 -10.46 -0.82 14.85
C PRO A 57 -9.15 -0.43 15.56
N THR A 58 -9.22 0.61 16.38
CA THR A 58 -8.08 1.03 17.21
C THR A 58 -7.67 -0.09 18.17
N THR A 59 -6.37 -0.25 18.38
CA THR A 59 -5.78 -1.26 19.29
C THR A 59 -6.12 -2.72 18.98
N GLU A 60 -6.69 -3.00 17.80
CA GLU A 60 -7.05 -4.34 17.34
C GLU A 60 -6.13 -4.84 16.22
N CYS A 61 -6.08 -6.17 16.05
CA CYS A 61 -5.48 -6.79 14.88
C CYS A 61 -6.54 -7.54 14.06
N LYS A 62 -6.41 -7.54 12.73
CA LYS A 62 -7.18 -8.39 11.82
C LYS A 62 -6.26 -9.27 11.00
N THR A 63 -6.71 -10.48 10.70
CA THR A 63 -6.09 -11.37 9.73
C THR A 63 -6.63 -11.02 8.33
N LEU A 64 -5.72 -10.75 7.40
CA LEU A 64 -6.06 -10.45 6.01
C LEU A 64 -5.95 -11.70 5.12
N ILE A 65 -4.99 -12.57 5.41
CA ILE A 65 -4.81 -13.87 4.75
C ILE A 65 -4.73 -14.94 5.84
N ASP A 66 -5.64 -15.91 5.78
CA ASP A 66 -5.64 -17.07 6.67
C ASP A 66 -4.70 -18.14 6.13
N GLY A 67 -3.84 -18.66 6.99
CA GLY A 67 -2.92 -19.74 6.68
C GLY A 67 -1.62 -19.27 6.00
N PRO A 68 -0.71 -20.24 5.75
CA PRO A 68 0.66 -19.96 5.35
C PRO A 68 0.77 -19.08 4.10
N LEU A 69 1.63 -18.08 4.18
CA LEU A 69 1.90 -17.18 3.06
C LEU A 69 2.55 -17.92 1.89
N ALA A 70 1.91 -17.82 0.73
CA ALA A 70 2.35 -18.45 -0.52
C ALA A 70 3.30 -17.57 -1.34
N SER A 71 3.47 -16.30 -0.97
CA SER A 71 4.31 -15.31 -1.65
C SER A 71 5.24 -14.63 -0.66
N ARG A 72 6.36 -14.12 -1.15
CA ARG A 72 7.25 -13.22 -0.41
C ARG A 72 6.77 -11.77 -0.38
N PHE A 73 6.12 -11.34 -1.46
CA PHE A 73 5.71 -9.96 -1.62
C PHE A 73 4.20 -9.85 -1.54
N TYR A 74 3.75 -8.93 -0.68
CA TYR A 74 2.37 -8.51 -0.52
C TYR A 74 2.29 -7.00 -0.66
N TYR A 75 1.13 -6.49 -1.02
CA TYR A 75 0.93 -5.08 -1.31
C TYR A 75 -0.21 -4.57 -0.45
N LEU A 76 -0.02 -3.48 0.29
CA LEU A 76 -1.06 -2.94 1.17
C LEU A 76 -1.46 -1.53 0.77
N TYR A 77 -2.75 -1.28 0.83
CA TYR A 77 -3.34 0.04 0.75
C TYR A 77 -4.14 0.31 2.02
N PHE A 78 -3.96 1.50 2.59
CA PHE A 78 -4.61 1.91 3.83
C PHE A 78 -5.36 3.22 3.59
N GLU A 79 -6.61 3.30 4.05
CA GLU A 79 -7.41 4.52 4.05
C GLU A 79 -7.94 4.75 5.47
N ASN A 80 -7.87 5.99 5.97
CA ASN A 80 -8.48 6.35 7.24
C ASN A 80 -9.49 7.50 7.04
N THR A 81 -10.30 7.76 8.07
CA THR A 81 -11.40 8.73 8.03
C THR A 81 -10.95 10.17 7.80
N ARG A 82 -9.66 10.50 7.97
CA ARG A 82 -9.11 11.85 7.75
C ARG A 82 -8.20 11.98 6.52
N LYS A 83 -7.73 10.87 5.98
CA LYS A 83 -6.69 10.82 4.95
C LYS A 83 -6.88 9.55 4.12
N LYS A 84 -7.23 9.74 2.85
CA LYS A 84 -7.03 8.71 1.83
C LYS A 84 -5.55 8.41 1.73
N GLY A 85 -5.19 7.13 1.71
CA GLY A 85 -3.81 6.66 1.77
C GLY A 85 -2.88 7.43 0.84
N SER A 86 -2.00 8.23 1.43
CA SER A 86 -0.79 8.75 0.79
C SER A 86 0.36 7.86 1.25
N GLY A 87 0.20 6.55 1.01
CA GLY A 87 1.32 5.62 1.04
C GLY A 87 2.16 5.92 -0.19
N VAL A 88 3.48 6.00 -0.03
CA VAL A 88 4.42 6.13 -1.16
C VAL A 88 4.58 4.71 -1.73
N GLY A 89 3.52 4.22 -2.36
CA GLY A 89 3.47 2.89 -2.91
C GLY A 89 4.06 2.85 -4.31
N LYS A 90 4.59 1.69 -4.72
CA LYS A 90 5.24 1.58 -6.05
C LYS A 90 4.32 0.97 -7.11
N VAL A 91 3.17 0.42 -6.70
CA VAL A 91 2.33 -0.41 -7.58
C VAL A 91 0.88 0.07 -7.57
N MET A 92 0.39 0.42 -8.76
CA MET A 92 -1.01 0.81 -8.97
C MET A 92 -1.89 -0.41 -9.15
N MET A 93 -2.89 -0.57 -8.29
CA MET A 93 -3.84 -1.69 -8.36
C MET A 93 -5.30 -1.21 -8.30
N CYS A 94 -6.23 -2.11 -8.59
CA CYS A 94 -7.66 -1.79 -8.62
C CYS A 94 -8.30 -1.92 -7.24
N VAL A 95 -9.19 -0.99 -6.89
CA VAL A 95 -10.03 -1.00 -5.68
C VAL A 95 -11.46 -0.60 -6.02
N GLN A 96 -12.40 -0.90 -5.13
CA GLN A 96 -13.82 -0.53 -5.23
C GLN A 96 -14.32 0.01 -3.88
N ASP A 97 -15.43 0.75 -3.85
CA ASP A 97 -15.94 1.37 -2.60
C ASP A 97 -16.54 0.36 -1.61
N SER A 98 -17.11 -0.75 -2.08
CA SER A 98 -17.65 -1.84 -1.25
C SER A 98 -16.61 -2.93 -1.02
N GLN A 99 -16.88 -3.92 -0.16
CA GLN A 99 -16.05 -5.14 -0.08
C GLN A 99 -15.91 -5.78 -1.48
N PHE A 100 -14.70 -6.24 -1.80
CA PHE A 100 -14.30 -6.64 -3.14
C PHE A 100 -13.19 -7.70 -3.14
N THR A 101 -13.18 -8.47 -4.23
CA THR A 101 -12.06 -9.28 -4.70
C THR A 101 -11.97 -9.03 -6.20
N ILE A 102 -10.84 -8.51 -6.69
CA ILE A 102 -10.65 -8.13 -8.10
C ILE A 102 -9.43 -8.87 -8.64
N GLU A 103 -9.64 -9.63 -9.71
CA GLU A 103 -8.54 -10.23 -10.47
C GLU A 103 -8.00 -9.23 -11.51
N GLY A 104 -6.68 -9.11 -11.58
CA GLY A 104 -5.95 -8.27 -12.53
C GLY A 104 -5.95 -6.78 -12.20
N ILE A 105 -4.79 -6.15 -12.40
CA ILE A 105 -4.52 -4.74 -12.04
C ILE A 105 -4.59 -3.76 -13.23
N HIS A 106 -4.92 -4.25 -14.42
CA HIS A 106 -5.01 -3.45 -15.64
C HIS A 106 -6.42 -2.94 -15.89
N ASN A 107 -6.51 -1.78 -16.56
CA ASN A 107 -7.76 -1.17 -17.03
C ASN A 107 -8.83 -0.97 -15.93
N CYS A 108 -8.43 -0.67 -14.69
CA CYS A 108 -9.35 -0.52 -13.55
C CYS A 108 -10.56 0.37 -13.88
N PHE A 109 -10.32 1.58 -14.41
CA PHE A 109 -11.40 2.52 -14.73
C PHE A 109 -12.38 2.02 -15.80
N VAL A 110 -11.88 1.39 -16.86
CA VAL A 110 -12.73 0.81 -17.93
C VAL A 110 -13.58 -0.34 -17.40
N ARG A 111 -13.08 -1.04 -16.38
CA ARG A 111 -13.77 -2.12 -15.69
C ARG A 111 -14.70 -1.64 -14.56
N GLY A 112 -14.80 -0.32 -14.34
CA GLY A 112 -15.64 0.28 -13.29
C GLY A 112 -14.99 0.36 -11.91
N PHE A 113 -13.69 0.11 -11.80
CA PHE A 113 -12.92 0.19 -10.56
C PHE A 113 -12.12 1.48 -10.46
N GLN A 114 -11.70 1.83 -9.25
CA GLN A 114 -10.79 2.92 -8.98
C GLN A 114 -9.34 2.41 -8.96
N ARG A 115 -8.38 3.33 -9.06
CA ARG A 115 -6.95 3.03 -8.89
C ARG A 115 -6.44 3.55 -7.56
N ALA A 116 -5.71 2.71 -6.85
CA ALA A 116 -5.00 3.07 -5.64
C ALA A 116 -3.53 2.62 -5.72
N GLU A 117 -2.68 3.32 -4.97
CA GLU A 117 -1.23 3.11 -4.91
C GLU A 117 -0.92 2.24 -3.69
N PHE A 118 -0.47 1.01 -3.91
CA PHE A 118 -0.19 0.06 -2.84
C PHE A 118 1.30 0.07 -2.47
N GLU A 119 1.58 -0.01 -1.17
CA GLU A 119 2.92 -0.16 -0.60
C GLU A 119 3.35 -1.63 -0.60
N GLU A 120 4.56 -1.91 -1.08
CA GLU A 120 5.12 -3.26 -1.12
C GLU A 120 5.68 -3.67 0.24
N ILE A 121 5.29 -4.84 0.70
CA ILE A 121 5.73 -5.50 1.92
C ILE A 121 6.54 -6.74 1.52
N ASP A 122 7.84 -6.74 1.83
CA ASP A 122 8.71 -7.90 1.67
C ASP A 122 8.70 -8.72 2.98
N THR A 123 8.11 -9.91 2.94
CA THR A 123 8.05 -10.83 4.10
C THR A 123 9.33 -11.65 4.28
N GLY A 124 10.28 -11.56 3.34
CA GLY A 124 11.52 -12.34 3.39
C GLY A 124 11.29 -13.85 3.32
N ASP A 125 10.31 -14.29 2.53
CA ASP A 125 9.89 -15.70 2.38
C ASP A 125 9.32 -16.34 3.67
N GLN A 126 8.93 -15.52 4.65
CA GLN A 126 8.27 -16.01 5.87
C GLN A 126 6.85 -16.49 5.58
N THR A 127 6.46 -17.58 6.24
CA THR A 127 5.12 -18.16 6.08
C THR A 127 4.05 -17.45 6.90
N ASN A 128 4.41 -16.47 7.72
CA ASN A 128 3.50 -15.58 8.45
C ASN A 128 4.10 -14.18 8.50
N TRP A 129 3.26 -13.16 8.67
CA TRP A 129 3.74 -11.79 8.74
C TRP A 129 2.78 -10.90 9.52
N MET A 130 3.31 -9.88 10.18
CA MET A 130 2.50 -8.88 10.89
C MET A 130 2.98 -7.47 10.57
N VAL A 131 2.06 -6.64 10.09
CA VAL A 131 2.28 -5.20 9.90
C VAL A 131 1.66 -4.45 11.07
N GLN A 132 2.43 -3.58 11.71
CA GLN A 132 1.94 -2.69 12.75
C GLN A 132 1.72 -1.28 12.21
N LEU A 133 0.50 -0.77 12.31
CA LEU A 133 0.17 0.61 11.97
C LEU A 133 0.38 1.48 13.20
N THR A 134 1.22 2.51 13.05
CA THR A 134 1.53 3.49 14.10
C THR A 134 1.26 4.89 13.58
N ASP A 135 0.84 5.79 14.46
CA ASP A 135 0.77 7.21 14.14
C ASP A 135 2.19 7.70 13.85
N LYS A 136 2.46 8.15 12.61
CA LYS A 136 3.67 8.92 12.34
C LYS A 136 3.47 10.27 13.05
N PRO A 137 4.42 10.74 13.87
CA PRO A 137 4.32 12.10 14.39
C PRO A 137 4.23 13.03 13.19
N VAL A 138 3.19 13.86 13.16
CA VAL A 138 3.08 14.93 12.18
C VAL A 138 4.32 15.77 12.36
N SER A 139 5.29 15.63 11.45
CA SER A 139 6.35 16.60 11.30
C SER A 139 5.64 17.88 10.85
N HIS A 140 5.16 18.65 11.83
CA HIS A 140 4.80 20.03 11.63
C HIS A 140 6.07 20.67 11.09
N ASP A 141 6.10 20.89 9.78
CA ASP A 141 7.06 21.77 9.13
C ASP A 141 7.01 23.07 9.92
N SER A 142 7.98 23.23 10.81
CA SER A 142 8.12 24.40 11.65
C SER A 142 8.81 25.45 10.81
N SER A 143 8.23 25.79 9.65
CA SER A 143 8.44 27.07 9.00
C SER A 143 7.53 28.13 9.66
N VAL A 144 7.46 28.14 10.99
CA VAL A 144 6.85 29.22 11.76
C VAL A 144 7.97 30.14 12.23
N LEU A 145 8.19 31.16 11.40
CA LEU A 145 8.74 32.48 11.71
C LEU A 145 9.94 32.53 12.68
N LYS A 146 11.15 32.50 12.13
CA LYS A 146 12.32 33.05 12.84
C LYS A 146 12.17 34.58 12.89
N PRO A 147 12.08 35.24 14.06
CA PRO A 147 12.13 36.69 14.13
C PRO A 147 13.52 37.14 13.68
N THR A 148 13.58 37.92 12.61
CA THR A 148 14.82 38.51 12.08
C THR A 148 15.34 39.56 13.06
N PRO A 149 16.61 39.52 13.51
CA PRO A 149 17.21 40.65 14.21
C PRO A 149 17.61 41.72 13.17
N ILE A 150 17.17 42.96 13.42
CA ILE A 150 17.57 44.16 12.70
C ILE A 150 19.05 44.45 12.98
N SER A 151 19.87 44.54 11.94
CA SER A 151 21.19 45.18 11.99
C SER A 151 21.50 45.80 10.64
N ASN A 152 21.49 47.13 10.61
CA ASN A 152 21.93 47.96 9.50
C ASN A 152 23.45 48.20 9.62
N ALA A 153 24.20 48.09 8.51
CA ALA A 153 25.25 49.06 8.11
C ALA A 153 25.87 48.70 6.73
N SER A 154 26.01 49.73 5.90
CA SER A 154 26.60 49.83 4.54
C SER A 154 28.08 50.29 4.63
N PRO A 155 28.85 50.67 3.57
CA PRO A 155 28.71 50.52 2.10
C PRO A 155 30.01 50.11 1.31
N SER A 156 29.80 49.85 0.01
CA SER A 156 30.64 50.17 -1.16
C SER A 156 31.85 49.29 -1.55
N LYS A 157 31.75 48.66 -2.73
CA LYS A 157 32.61 49.04 -3.87
C LYS A 157 31.99 48.63 -5.21
N ALA A 158 31.91 49.61 -6.10
CA ALA A 158 31.50 49.50 -7.49
C ALA A 158 32.55 48.79 -8.34
N ALA A 159 32.15 48.08 -9.39
CA ALA A 159 32.19 48.61 -10.76
C ALA A 159 32.08 47.51 -11.83
N THR A 160 31.53 47.94 -12.96
CA THR A 160 31.84 47.45 -14.33
C THR A 160 30.86 46.44 -14.94
N SER A 161 29.87 47.04 -15.60
CA SER A 161 29.11 46.59 -16.77
C SER A 161 29.94 45.90 -17.85
N VAL A 162 29.41 44.85 -18.51
CA VAL A 162 29.14 44.72 -19.98
C VAL A 162 28.20 43.49 -20.23
N PRO A 163 27.71 43.19 -21.46
CA PRO A 163 26.32 43.39 -21.88
C PRO A 163 25.50 42.10 -22.05
N LEU A 164 24.21 42.30 -22.27
CA LEU A 164 23.21 41.32 -22.68
C LEU A 164 23.63 40.58 -23.97
N PHE A 165 23.70 39.25 -23.90
CA PHE A 165 23.68 38.38 -25.07
C PHE A 165 22.57 37.35 -24.87
N VAL A 166 21.46 37.55 -25.57
CA VAL A 166 20.33 36.61 -25.65
C VAL A 166 20.49 35.87 -26.98
N PRO A 167 20.70 34.54 -26.98
CA PRO A 167 20.47 33.75 -28.18
C PRO A 167 18.99 33.38 -28.29
N SER A 168 18.49 33.58 -29.50
CA SER A 168 17.14 33.28 -30.00
C SER A 168 16.56 31.95 -29.56
N ALA A 169 15.25 31.98 -29.33
CA ALA A 169 14.39 30.81 -29.35
C ALA A 169 14.45 30.11 -30.71
N GLU A 170 14.61 28.78 -30.68
CA GLU A 170 14.53 27.91 -31.85
C GLU A 170 13.13 27.28 -31.96
N PRO A 171 12.57 27.08 -33.17
CA PRO A 171 11.15 26.79 -33.35
C PRO A 171 10.81 25.30 -33.17
N LEU A 172 9.56 25.06 -32.78
CA LEU A 172 8.87 23.77 -32.82
C LEU A 172 9.19 22.99 -34.11
N SER A 173 9.74 21.80 -33.97
CA SER A 173 9.74 20.77 -35.02
C SER A 173 8.62 19.75 -34.78
N SER A 174 8.05 19.33 -35.89
CA SER A 174 6.73 18.73 -36.13
C SER A 174 6.48 17.36 -35.48
N PRO A 175 5.21 16.93 -35.37
CA PRO A 175 4.86 15.59 -34.89
C PRO A 175 5.20 14.51 -35.92
N VAL A 176 5.91 13.47 -35.46
CA VAL A 176 6.18 12.23 -36.20
C VAL A 176 4.86 11.49 -36.42
N SER A 177 4.54 11.22 -37.69
CA SER A 177 3.40 10.39 -38.08
C SER A 177 3.71 8.92 -37.80
N ILE A 178 2.98 8.29 -36.90
CA ILE A 178 3.06 6.85 -36.65
C ILE A 178 2.32 6.12 -37.78
N PRO A 179 2.91 5.14 -38.47
CA PRO A 179 2.21 4.37 -39.49
C PRO A 179 1.17 3.45 -38.83
N VAL A 180 -0.06 3.50 -39.34
CA VAL A 180 -1.15 2.59 -38.99
C VAL A 180 -0.82 1.19 -39.52
N PRO A 181 -0.86 0.13 -38.69
CA PRO A 181 -0.69 -1.22 -39.19
C PRO A 181 -1.88 -1.61 -40.05
N THR A 182 -1.62 -1.94 -41.32
CA THR A 182 -2.60 -2.50 -42.24
C THR A 182 -2.99 -3.90 -41.76
N LEU A 183 -4.27 -4.07 -41.40
CA LEU A 183 -4.84 -5.36 -41.04
C LEU A 183 -4.88 -6.26 -42.29
N ALA A 184 -4.15 -7.38 -42.28
CA ALA A 184 -4.24 -8.37 -43.34
C ALA A 184 -5.60 -9.10 -43.27
N PRO A 185 -6.27 -9.38 -44.41
CA PRO A 185 -7.52 -10.13 -44.42
C PRO A 185 -7.27 -11.60 -44.05
N SER A 186 -8.09 -12.11 -43.13
CA SER A 186 -8.12 -13.52 -42.74
C SER A 186 -8.53 -14.41 -43.91
N LYS A 187 -7.70 -15.41 -44.22
CA LYS A 187 -7.97 -16.45 -45.23
C LYS A 187 -9.15 -17.33 -44.79
N PRO A 188 -10.11 -17.66 -45.66
CA PRO A 188 -11.20 -18.57 -45.31
C PRO A 188 -10.67 -19.99 -45.08
N SER A 189 -11.07 -20.59 -43.97
CA SER A 189 -10.88 -22.00 -43.67
C SER A 189 -11.73 -22.84 -44.64
N SER A 190 -11.07 -23.62 -45.49
CA SER A 190 -11.75 -24.68 -46.24
C SER A 190 -11.93 -25.88 -45.33
N SER A 191 -13.19 -26.27 -45.15
CA SER A 191 -13.59 -27.56 -44.59
C SER A 191 -13.57 -28.60 -45.71
N SER A 192 -12.81 -29.68 -45.53
CA SER A 192 -13.00 -30.98 -46.19
C SER A 192 -12.44 -32.06 -45.27
#